data_AF-A0A967KN75-F1
#
_entry.id   AF-A0A967KN75-F1
#
_cell.length_a   1.000
_cell.length_b   1.000
_cell.length_c   1.000
_cell.angle_alpha   90.00
_cell.angle_beta   90.00
_cell.angle_gamma   90.00
#
_symmetry.space_group_name_H-M   'P 1'
#
loop_
_entity.id
_entity.type
_entity.pdbx_description
1 polymer ?
#
loop_
_entity_poly.entity_id
_entity_poly.type
_entity_poly.pdbx_seq_one_letter_code
_entity_poly.pdbx_strand_id
1 'polypeptide(L)'
;TAATAQDKKQTSNTEFKIKLFGSMNYARMMIGGYGQNTIAAIKAEVRQLCLKKIEIVNLFLNLSDPITAATTAQIEKLGFFFAGILPNGFKDGDALILQYLNNVPIDYDAIQVKSAMAQKLLAYVREQDPNLS
;
A
#
# COMPACT_ATOMS: atom_id res chain seq x y z
N THR A 1 -29.65 23.06 35.08
CA THR A 1 -30.37 22.34 34.00
C THR A 1 -29.46 22.31 32.79
N ALA A 2 -29.08 21.11 32.38
CA ALA A 2 -28.10 20.84 31.33
C ALA A 2 -28.70 21.01 29.94
N ALA A 3 -27.90 21.54 29.00
CA ALA A 3 -28.15 21.45 27.56
C ALA A 3 -26.81 21.26 26.82
N THR A 4 -26.49 19.97 26.67
CA THR A 4 -26.01 19.31 25.45
C THR A 4 -24.76 19.81 24.73
N ALA A 5 -23.69 19.03 24.92
CA ALA A 5 -22.58 18.87 23.99
C ALA A 5 -23.07 18.56 22.58
N GLN A 6 -22.52 19.26 21.58
CA GLN A 6 -22.53 18.83 20.20
C GLN A 6 -21.15 18.28 19.86
N ASP A 7 -21.03 16.96 20.01
CA ASP A 7 -19.97 16.15 19.40
C ASP A 7 -20.03 16.31 17.88
N LYS A 8 -19.14 17.13 17.32
CA LYS A 8 -18.85 17.10 15.88
C LYS A 8 -18.02 15.85 15.62
N LYS A 9 -18.70 14.76 15.27
CA LYS A 9 -18.08 13.54 14.73
C LYS A 9 -17.52 13.90 13.34
N GLN A 10 -16.30 14.45 13.33
CA GLN A 10 -15.56 14.78 12.12
C GLN A 10 -15.27 13.46 11.38
N THR A 11 -16.06 13.16 10.35
CA THR A 11 -15.77 12.10 9.39
C THR A 11 -14.55 12.52 8.57
N SER A 12 -13.36 12.19 9.06
CA SER A 12 -12.11 12.34 8.31
C SER A 12 -12.10 11.35 7.15
N ASN A 13 -12.22 11.88 5.93
CA ASN A 13 -12.13 11.13 4.68
C ASN A 13 -10.66 10.78 4.38
N THR A 14 -10.40 9.62 3.76
CA THR A 14 -9.08 9.25 3.25
C THR A 14 -8.83 9.93 1.90
N GLU A 15 -7.69 10.59 1.76
CA GLU A 15 -7.32 11.25 0.50
C GLU A 15 -6.33 10.38 -0.30
N PHE A 16 -6.65 10.13 -1.57
CA PHE A 16 -5.80 9.38 -2.49
C PHE A 16 -5.30 10.25 -3.63
N LYS A 17 -4.04 10.04 -4.01
CA LYS A 17 -3.50 10.50 -5.29
C LYS A 17 -3.11 9.29 -6.14
N ILE A 18 -3.82 9.09 -7.25
CA ILE A 18 -3.60 7.94 -8.15
C ILE A 18 -3.02 8.42 -9.49
N LYS A 19 -1.96 7.77 -9.96
CA LYS A 19 -1.37 7.97 -11.30
C LYS A 19 -1.28 6.64 -12.04
N LEU A 20 -1.76 6.61 -13.29
CA LEU A 20 -1.70 5.45 -14.17
C LEU A 20 -0.57 5.60 -15.20
N PHE A 21 0.12 4.49 -15.49
CA PHE A 21 1.18 4.44 -16.49
C PHE A 21 0.85 3.36 -17.52
N GLY A 22 0.31 3.78 -18.67
CA GLY A 22 -0.35 2.90 -19.64
C GLY A 22 0.55 1.91 -20.39
N SER A 23 1.87 2.08 -20.38
CA SER A 23 2.80 1.14 -21.01
C SER A 23 3.14 -0.08 -20.13
N MET A 24 2.76 -0.07 -18.84
CA MET A 24 3.14 -1.13 -17.87
C MET A 24 1.95 -1.69 -17.07
N ASN A 25 0.69 -1.42 -17.43
CA ASN A 25 -0.50 -1.81 -16.65
C ASN A 25 -0.33 -1.53 -15.14
N TYR A 26 0.24 -0.37 -14.82
CA TYR A 26 0.75 -0.03 -13.49
C TYR A 26 0.04 1.20 -12.93
N ALA A 27 -0.32 1.14 -11.64
CA ALA A 27 -0.88 2.25 -10.89
C ALA A 27 0.01 2.60 -9.70
N ARG A 28 0.23 3.90 -9.50
CA ARG A 28 0.78 4.46 -8.26
C ARG A 28 -0.36 5.07 -7.46
N MET A 29 -0.54 4.63 -6.23
CA MET A 29 -1.46 5.18 -5.24
C MET A 29 -0.66 5.78 -4.08
N MET A 30 -1.01 6.99 -3.65
CA MET A 30 -0.41 7.64 -2.49
C MET A 30 -1.52 8.04 -1.51
N ILE A 31 -1.35 7.76 -0.23
CA ILE A 31 -2.25 8.22 0.83
C ILE A 31 -1.78 9.60 1.29
N GLY A 32 -2.62 10.62 1.10
CA GLY A 32 -2.36 11.99 1.54
C GLY A 32 -2.77 12.25 2.99
N GLY A 33 -3.67 11.42 3.53
CA GLY A 33 -4.12 11.50 4.92
C GLY A 33 -4.96 10.29 5.30
N TYR A 34 -4.82 9.83 6.55
CA TYR A 34 -5.54 8.68 7.10
C TYR A 34 -6.90 9.09 7.67
N GLY A 35 -7.97 8.54 7.11
CA GLY A 35 -9.33 8.61 7.66
C GLY A 35 -9.73 7.33 8.41
N GLN A 36 -10.86 7.37 9.12
CA GLN A 36 -11.40 6.22 9.87
C GLN A 36 -11.64 4.97 8.98
N ASN A 37 -11.91 5.18 7.69
CA ASN A 37 -12.24 4.11 6.75
C ASN A 37 -11.11 3.78 5.76
N THR A 38 -9.85 4.12 6.09
CA THR A 38 -8.72 4.00 5.15
C THR A 38 -8.59 2.59 4.56
N ILE A 39 -8.68 1.54 5.37
CA ILE A 39 -8.56 0.15 4.90
C ILE A 39 -9.67 -0.21 3.91
N ALA A 40 -10.92 0.16 4.22
CA ALA A 40 -12.06 -0.08 3.33
C ALA A 40 -11.91 0.69 2.01
N ALA A 41 -11.40 1.92 2.07
CA ALA A 41 -11.19 2.76 0.91
C ALA A 41 -10.07 2.22 -0.01
N ILE A 42 -8.94 1.79 0.57
CA ILE A 42 -7.86 1.10 -0.18
C ILE A 42 -8.41 -0.13 -0.90
N LYS A 43 -9.17 -0.97 -0.19
CA LYS A 43 -9.78 -2.17 -0.77
C LYS A 43 -10.71 -1.84 -1.95
N ALA A 44 -11.51 -0.78 -1.82
CA ALA A 44 -12.41 -0.34 -2.88
C ALA A 44 -11.64 0.14 -4.12
N GLU A 45 -10.62 0.97 -3.93
CA GLU A 45 -9.78 1.48 -5.03
C GLU A 45 -9.01 0.37 -5.74
N VAL A 46 -8.39 -0.56 -5.00
CA VAL A 46 -7.71 -1.73 -5.59
C VAL A 46 -8.67 -2.56 -6.42
N ARG A 47 -9.88 -2.82 -5.92
CA ARG A 47 -10.89 -3.54 -6.70
C ARG A 47 -11.21 -2.84 -8.01
N GLN A 48 -11.33 -1.51 -8.03
CA GLN A 48 -11.55 -0.75 -9.26
C GLN A 48 -10.36 -0.84 -10.23
N LEU A 49 -9.13 -0.82 -9.71
CA LEU A 49 -7.92 -0.97 -10.52
C LEU A 49 -7.82 -2.38 -11.12
N CYS A 50 -8.13 -3.43 -10.35
CA CYS A 50 -8.15 -4.81 -10.86
C CYS A 50 -9.20 -5.00 -11.96
N LEU A 51 -10.40 -4.41 -11.82
CA LEU A 51 -11.43 -4.44 -12.87
C LEU A 51 -10.98 -3.75 -14.16
N LYS A 52 -10.10 -2.75 -14.06
CA LYS A 52 -9.45 -2.07 -15.20
C LYS A 52 -8.23 -2.82 -15.73
N LYS A 53 -7.98 -4.05 -15.25
CA LYS A 53 -6.83 -4.90 -15.62
C LYS A 53 -5.48 -4.24 -15.35
N ILE A 54 -5.40 -3.41 -14.32
CA ILE A 54 -4.12 -2.97 -13.78
C ILE A 54 -3.48 -4.20 -13.11
N GLU A 55 -2.26 -4.51 -13.50
CA GLU A 55 -1.49 -5.68 -13.07
C GLU A 55 -0.76 -5.39 -11.76
N ILE A 56 -0.24 -4.17 -11.60
CA ILE A 56 0.60 -3.79 -10.46
C ILE A 56 0.08 -2.49 -9.85
N VAL A 57 -0.17 -2.50 -8.54
CA VAL A 57 -0.54 -1.31 -7.77
C VAL A 57 0.52 -1.07 -6.70
N ASN A 58 1.28 0.02 -6.81
CA ASN A 58 2.17 0.45 -5.74
C ASN A 58 1.50 1.49 -4.85
N LEU A 59 1.42 1.19 -3.57
CA LEU A 59 0.90 2.04 -2.51
C LEU A 59 2.06 2.69 -1.75
N PHE A 60 2.07 4.02 -1.74
CA PHE A 60 3.06 4.83 -1.05
C PHE A 60 2.46 5.34 0.25
N LEU A 61 3.14 5.05 1.36
CA LEU A 61 2.78 5.44 2.72
C LEU A 61 3.90 6.30 3.31
N ASN A 62 3.56 7.40 3.98
CA ASN A 62 4.54 8.30 4.57
C ASN A 62 5.10 7.70 5.88
N LEU A 63 6.39 7.39 5.93
CA LEU A 63 7.01 6.82 7.13
C LEU A 63 7.09 7.82 8.30
N SER A 64 7.01 9.12 8.03
CA SER A 64 6.95 10.16 9.07
C SER A 64 5.58 10.23 9.75
N ASP A 65 4.53 9.62 9.18
CA ASP A 65 3.21 9.56 9.79
C ASP A 65 3.10 8.33 10.74
N PRO A 66 2.85 8.52 12.05
CA PRO A 66 2.77 7.41 12.99
C PRO A 66 1.63 6.43 12.69
N ILE A 67 0.59 6.84 11.96
CA ILE A 67 -0.53 5.97 11.59
C ILE A 67 -0.10 4.92 10.56
N THR A 68 0.95 5.20 9.77
CA THR A 68 1.51 4.25 8.80
C THR A 68 1.91 2.93 9.48
N ALA A 69 2.61 3.00 10.62
CA ALA A 69 3.02 1.80 11.35
C ALA A 69 1.82 0.98 11.85
N ALA A 70 0.77 1.65 12.34
CA ALA A 70 -0.43 0.99 12.87
C ALA A 70 -1.34 0.37 11.80
N THR A 71 -1.26 0.86 10.56
CA THR A 71 -2.15 0.44 9.46
C THR A 71 -1.48 -0.55 8.50
N THR A 72 -0.15 -0.59 8.41
CA THR A 72 0.59 -1.45 7.47
C THR A 72 0.18 -2.92 7.57
N ALA A 73 0.12 -3.50 8.77
CA ALA A 73 -0.28 -4.92 8.94
C ALA A 73 -1.73 -5.20 8.48
N GLN A 74 -2.62 -4.21 8.48
CA GLN A 74 -3.97 -4.35 7.94
C GLN A 74 -3.99 -4.22 6.41
N ILE A 75 -3.12 -3.39 5.85
CA ILE A 75 -2.94 -3.22 4.41
C ILE A 75 -2.35 -4.51 3.81
N GLU A 76 -1.41 -5.16 4.50
CA GLU A 76 -0.84 -6.44 4.07
C GLU A 76 -1.91 -7.54 3.97
N LYS A 77 -2.87 -7.57 4.90
CA LYS A 77 -4.03 -8.48 4.83
C LYS A 77 -4.94 -8.25 3.63
N LEU A 78 -4.82 -7.12 2.92
CA LEU A 78 -5.51 -6.88 1.65
C LEU A 78 -4.77 -7.48 0.45
N GLY A 79 -3.61 -8.11 0.66
CA GLY A 79 -2.76 -8.68 -0.38
C GLY A 79 -1.65 -7.75 -0.87
N PHE A 80 -1.42 -6.65 -0.14
CA PHE A 80 -0.21 -5.85 -0.36
C PHE A 80 0.98 -6.50 0.35
N PHE A 81 2.17 -6.28 -0.18
CA PHE A 81 3.41 -6.71 0.46
C PHE A 81 4.54 -5.75 0.13
N PHE A 82 5.67 -5.86 0.84
CA PHE A 82 6.78 -4.93 0.71
C PHE A 82 7.34 -4.88 -0.71
N ALA A 83 7.54 -3.66 -1.23
CA ALA A 83 8.17 -3.40 -2.52
C ALA A 83 9.45 -2.56 -2.40
N GLY A 84 9.58 -1.76 -1.35
CA GLY A 84 10.78 -0.95 -1.13
C GLY A 84 10.57 0.25 -0.22
N ILE A 85 11.64 1.03 -0.07
CA ILE A 85 11.63 2.33 0.60
C ILE A 85 12.17 3.36 -0.40
N LEU A 86 11.49 4.49 -0.52
CA LEU A 86 11.94 5.61 -1.34
C LEU A 86 12.33 6.80 -0.45
N PRO A 87 13.63 7.14 -0.38
CA PRO A 87 14.08 8.32 0.34
C PRO A 87 13.46 9.60 -0.22
N ASN A 88 13.02 10.51 0.66
CA ASN A 88 12.32 11.75 0.28
C ASN A 88 11.11 11.52 -0.65
N GLY A 89 10.43 10.39 -0.49
CA GLY A 89 9.24 10.05 -1.28
C GLY A 89 8.02 10.93 -0.95
N PHE A 90 8.01 11.56 0.21
CA PHE A 90 7.06 12.59 0.65
C PHE A 90 7.78 13.91 0.94
N LYS A 91 7.03 15.00 1.09
CA LYS A 91 7.60 16.34 1.35
C LYS A 91 8.37 16.39 2.68
N ASP A 92 7.95 15.57 3.64
CA ASP A 92 8.36 15.57 5.04
C ASP A 92 8.93 14.21 5.48
N GLY A 93 9.26 13.32 4.54
CA GLY A 93 9.74 12.00 4.91
C GLY A 93 9.97 11.03 3.76
N ASP A 94 10.41 9.84 4.16
CA ASP A 94 10.60 8.71 3.28
C ASP A 94 9.26 7.99 3.02
N ALA A 95 9.14 7.35 1.86
CA ALA A 95 7.97 6.54 1.55
C ALA A 95 8.26 5.06 1.78
N LEU A 96 7.39 4.39 2.53
CA LEU A 96 7.23 2.94 2.45
C LEU A 96 6.41 2.64 1.20
N ILE A 97 6.92 1.73 0.36
CA ILE A 97 6.23 1.25 -0.83
C ILE A 97 5.79 -0.18 -0.58
N LEU A 98 4.48 -0.40 -0.65
CA LEU A 98 3.89 -1.71 -0.75
C LEU A 98 3.37 -1.94 -2.17
N GLN A 99 3.35 -3.18 -2.63
CA GLN A 99 2.82 -3.56 -3.94
C GLN A 99 1.69 -4.57 -3.80
N TYR A 100 0.74 -4.49 -4.72
CA TYR A 100 -0.29 -5.50 -4.95
C TYR A 100 -0.15 -5.99 -6.38
N LEU A 101 -0.10 -7.32 -6.54
CA LEU A 101 0.00 -7.99 -7.84
C LEU A 101 -1.34 -8.65 -8.18
N ASN A 102 -1.99 -8.13 -9.21
CA ASN A 102 -3.27 -8.66 -9.71
C ASN A 102 -3.00 -9.82 -10.67
N ASN A 103 -2.87 -11.03 -10.12
CA ASN A 103 -2.65 -12.28 -10.85
C ASN A 103 -1.38 -12.26 -11.73
N VAL A 104 -0.35 -11.54 -11.31
CA VAL A 104 0.95 -11.48 -12.01
C VAL A 104 1.82 -12.64 -11.53
N PRO A 105 2.18 -13.60 -12.39
CA PRO A 105 3.06 -14.69 -11.98
C PRO A 105 4.50 -14.17 -11.81
N ILE A 106 5.10 -14.45 -10.65
CA ILE A 106 6.51 -14.15 -10.37
C ILE A 106 7.28 -15.45 -10.21
N ASP A 107 8.32 -15.63 -11.03
CA ASP A 107 9.31 -16.69 -10.86
C ASP A 107 10.38 -16.22 -9.86
N TYR A 108 10.15 -16.50 -8.58
CA TYR A 108 11.09 -16.16 -7.51
C TYR A 108 12.41 -16.93 -7.60
N ASP A 109 12.43 -18.10 -8.23
CA ASP A 109 13.63 -18.93 -8.36
C ASP A 109 14.58 -18.37 -9.45
N ALA A 110 14.06 -17.57 -10.38
CA ALA A 110 14.86 -16.80 -11.32
C ALA A 110 15.54 -15.55 -10.70
N ILE A 111 15.11 -15.11 -9.51
CA ILE A 111 15.66 -13.91 -8.86
C ILE A 111 16.96 -14.25 -8.11
N GLN A 112 18.09 -13.81 -8.66
CA GLN A 112 19.41 -14.04 -8.06
C GLN A 112 19.87 -12.88 -7.19
N VAL A 113 20.06 -13.13 -5.89
CA VAL A 113 20.52 -12.15 -4.91
C VAL A 113 21.82 -12.60 -4.24
N LYS A 114 22.76 -11.67 -4.07
CA LYS A 114 24.13 -11.98 -3.59
C LYS A 114 24.35 -11.73 -2.10
N SER A 115 23.53 -10.92 -1.44
CA SER A 115 23.72 -10.59 -0.02
C SER A 115 22.75 -11.38 0.87
N ALA A 116 23.19 -11.70 2.09
CA ALA A 116 22.34 -12.37 3.08
C ALA A 116 21.06 -11.56 3.40
N MET A 117 21.17 -10.24 3.41
CA MET A 117 20.00 -9.36 3.61
C MET A 117 19.02 -9.44 2.44
N ALA A 118 19.53 -9.43 1.20
CA ALA A 118 18.68 -9.54 0.03
C ALA A 118 18.00 -10.92 -0.06
N GLN A 119 18.66 -11.99 0.38
CA GLN A 119 18.05 -13.32 0.48
C GLN A 119 16.91 -13.36 1.51
N LYS A 120 17.12 -12.77 2.69
CA LYS A 120 16.06 -12.63 3.71
C LYS A 120 14.88 -11.83 3.18
N LEU A 121 15.16 -10.73 2.49
CA LEU A 121 14.12 -9.89 1.90
C LEU A 121 13.35 -10.63 0.81
N LEU A 122 14.05 -11.33 -0.09
CA LEU A 122 13.41 -12.14 -1.14
C LEU A 122 12.51 -13.24 -0.55
N ALA A 123 12.98 -13.92 0.50
CA ALA A 123 12.19 -14.93 1.21
C ALA A 123 10.91 -14.33 1.82
N TYR A 124 11.03 -13.17 2.48
CA TYR A 124 9.88 -12.45 3.04
C TYR A 124 8.89 -12.02 1.95
N VAL A 125 9.37 -11.44 0.84
CA VAL A 125 8.51 -11.03 -0.29
C VAL A 125 7.78 -12.24 -0.88
N ARG A 126 8.47 -13.38 -1.05
CA ARG A 126 7.88 -14.63 -1.52
C ARG A 126 6.81 -15.17 -0.56
N GLU A 127 7.04 -15.12 0.75
CA GLU A 127 6.08 -15.56 1.77
C GLU A 127 4.82 -14.69 1.82
N GLN A 128 4.96 -13.39 1.55
CA GLN A 128 3.84 -12.45 1.58
C GLN A 128 3.08 -12.32 0.25
N ASP A 129 3.55 -12.96 -0.83
CA ASP A 129 2.89 -12.92 -2.14
C ASP A 129 1.60 -13.75 -2.12
N PRO A 130 0.41 -13.12 -2.20
CA PRO A 130 -0.85 -13.86 -2.12
C PRO A 130 -1.10 -14.76 -3.32
N ASN A 131 -0.38 -14.58 -4.43
CA ASN A 131 -0.55 -15.39 -5.64
C ASN A 131 0.13 -16.76 -5.54
N LEU A 132 0.96 -16.98 -4.52
CA LEU A 132 1.60 -18.28 -4.23
C LEU A 132 0.85 -19.10 -3.17
N SER A 133 -0.17 -18.51 -2.54
CA SER A 133 -0.91 -19.06 -1.39
C SER A 133 -2.14 -19.88 -1.78
#